data_AF-A0A7Y1GGF8-F1
#
_entry.id   AF-A0A7Y1GGF8-F1
#
_cell.length_a   1.000
_cell.length_b   1.000
_cell.length_c   1.000
_cell.angle_alpha   90.00
_cell.angle_beta   90.00
_cell.angle_gamma   90.00
#
_symmetry.space_group_name_H-M   'P 1'
#
loop_
_entity.id
_entity.type
_entity.pdbx_description
1 polymer ?
#
loop_
_entity_poly.entity_id
_entity_poly.type
_entity_poly.pdbx_seq_one_letter_code
_entity_poly.pdbx_strand_id
1 'polypeptide(L)'
;MRTAILSLLLCLCVPVEAAQMAVAGLPGGNLIFKQVQSVRERKFSDIVEQKTDFSCAAAALATVLRQAYWLDVDEEHVIKGMLVNSDQNLVRTQGFSMLDMKRYVESIGMRARGYRIPPDKLEAVTIPVVVLMEIRGYKHFVVMQRAQKGWVYIGDPVLGHKRYSHEDFVKGWNGIVFAIIGPGYDKANALLDPPAPLTAKNKLDGFYPVKDTDLMDFGFIQSDFF
;
A
#
# COMPACT_ATOMS: atom_id res chain seq x y z
N MET A 1 -36.61 13.48 25.63
CA MET A 1 -36.63 13.49 24.13
C MET A 1 -35.24 13.37 23.52
N ARG A 2 -34.24 14.18 23.92
CA ARG A 2 -32.87 14.11 23.36
C ARG A 2 -32.15 12.76 23.57
N THR A 3 -32.32 12.13 24.73
CA THR A 3 -31.71 10.83 25.05
C THR A 3 -32.30 9.69 24.21
N ALA A 4 -33.62 9.68 24.00
CA ALA A 4 -34.29 8.70 23.15
C ALA A 4 -33.88 8.81 21.66
N ILE A 5 -33.66 10.04 21.18
CA ILE A 5 -33.16 10.29 19.81
C ILE A 5 -31.71 9.78 19.67
N LEU A 6 -30.86 9.98 20.68
CA LEU A 6 -29.48 9.50 20.67
C LEU A 6 -29.43 7.96 20.69
N SER A 7 -30.28 7.30 21.48
CA SER A 7 -30.42 5.84 21.50
C SER A 7 -30.89 5.28 20.16
N LEU A 8 -31.85 5.96 19.51
CA LEU A 8 -32.37 5.55 18.19
C LEU A 8 -31.31 5.73 17.08
N LEU A 9 -30.52 6.80 17.15
CA LEU A 9 -29.39 7.04 16.22
C LEU A 9 -28.25 6.03 16.41
N LEU A 10 -27.95 5.59 17.63
CA LEU A 10 -26.98 4.53 17.87
C LEU A 10 -27.44 3.17 17.30
N CYS A 11 -28.74 2.86 17.35
CA CYS A 11 -29.29 1.62 16.77
C CYS A 11 -29.32 1.61 15.23
N LEU A 12 -29.20 2.76 14.57
CA LEU A 12 -29.14 2.88 13.10
C LEU A 12 -27.71 2.77 12.54
N CYS A 13 -26.69 2.80 13.39
CA CYS A 13 -25.31 2.52 13.00
C CYS A 13 -25.08 1.01 12.87
N VAL A 14 -25.60 0.41 11.79
CA VAL A 14 -25.22 -0.95 11.41
C VAL A 14 -23.76 -0.92 10.97
N PRO A 15 -22.89 -1.82 11.47
CA PRO A 15 -21.54 -1.94 10.92
C PRO A 15 -21.64 -2.26 9.43
N VAL A 16 -20.99 -1.45 8.61
CA VAL A 16 -20.78 -1.75 7.18
C VAL A 16 -19.76 -2.88 7.13
N GLU A 17 -20.21 -4.12 7.21
CA GLU A 17 -19.36 -5.27 6.93
C GLU A 17 -19.15 -5.43 5.42
N ALA A 18 -17.97 -5.94 5.07
CA ALA A 18 -17.65 -6.39 3.72
C ALA A 18 -18.67 -7.45 3.27
N ALA A 19 -19.54 -7.09 2.33
CA ALA A 19 -20.53 -8.03 1.80
C ALA A 19 -19.85 -9.03 0.85
N GLN A 20 -20.19 -10.31 0.97
CA GLN A 20 -19.86 -11.30 -0.07
C GLN A 20 -20.88 -11.19 -1.19
N MET A 21 -20.42 -11.02 -2.42
CA MET A 21 -21.29 -11.05 -3.60
C MET A 21 -21.06 -12.35 -4.37
N ALA A 22 -22.16 -13.06 -4.63
CA ALA A 22 -22.17 -14.18 -5.56
C ALA A 22 -22.10 -13.63 -7.00
N VAL A 23 -21.08 -14.06 -7.74
CA VAL A 23 -20.86 -13.73 -9.15
C VAL A 23 -20.97 -15.03 -9.95
N ALA A 24 -21.72 -15.02 -11.05
CA ALA A 24 -21.80 -16.18 -11.93
C ALA A 24 -20.43 -16.45 -12.57
N GLY A 25 -19.92 -17.65 -12.33
CA GLY A 25 -18.51 -17.96 -12.50
C GLY A 25 -18.08 -18.46 -13.88
N LEU A 26 -19.00 -18.91 -14.74
CA LEU A 26 -18.80 -19.46 -16.11
C LEU A 26 -20.17 -20.02 -16.62
N PRO A 27 -20.33 -20.38 -17.91
CA PRO A 27 -21.50 -21.13 -18.36
C PRO A 27 -21.54 -22.49 -17.64
N GLY A 28 -22.63 -22.79 -16.92
CA GLY A 28 -22.76 -23.98 -16.07
C GLY A 28 -23.25 -23.71 -14.63
N GLY A 29 -23.45 -22.44 -14.25
CA GLY A 29 -24.18 -22.08 -13.02
C GLY A 29 -23.37 -22.10 -11.72
N ASN A 30 -22.04 -22.24 -11.80
CA ASN A 30 -21.18 -22.14 -10.62
C ASN A 30 -21.18 -20.71 -10.08
N LEU A 31 -21.40 -20.54 -8.77
CA LEU A 31 -21.33 -19.25 -8.09
C LEU A 31 -19.92 -19.05 -7.51
N ILE A 32 -19.27 -17.95 -7.88
CA ILE A 32 -18.02 -17.49 -7.27
C ILE A 32 -18.36 -16.42 -6.24
N PHE A 33 -18.00 -16.65 -4.98
CA PHE A 33 -18.16 -15.66 -3.93
C PHE A 33 -16.94 -14.74 -3.90
N LYS A 34 -17.15 -13.47 -4.20
CA LYS A 34 -16.10 -12.44 -4.13
C LYS A 34 -16.29 -11.58 -2.90
N GLN A 35 -15.24 -11.45 -2.10
CA GLN A 35 -15.21 -10.46 -1.01
C GLN A 35 -15.26 -9.05 -1.61
N VAL A 36 -16.28 -8.28 -1.26
CA VAL A 36 -16.40 -6.88 -1.68
C VAL A 36 -15.66 -6.02 -0.67
N GLN A 37 -14.74 -5.20 -1.16
CA GLN A 37 -14.04 -4.20 -0.36
C GLN A 37 -14.61 -2.81 -0.64
N SER A 38 -14.71 -1.99 0.39
CA SER A 38 -15.04 -0.58 0.21
C SER A 38 -13.91 0.17 -0.52
N VAL A 39 -14.24 1.32 -1.11
CA VAL A 39 -13.24 2.19 -1.76
C VAL A 39 -12.14 2.60 -0.77
N ARG A 40 -12.50 2.81 0.50
CA ARG A 40 -11.55 3.13 1.58
C ARG A 40 -10.66 1.95 1.90
N GLU A 41 -11.22 0.75 2.12
CA GLU A 41 -10.41 -0.45 2.38
C GLU A 41 -9.43 -0.72 1.24
N ARG A 42 -9.90 -0.66 0.00
CA ARG A 42 -9.04 -0.89 -1.16
C ARG A 42 -7.93 0.15 -1.30
N LYS A 43 -8.18 1.39 -0.88
CA LYS A 43 -7.19 2.46 -0.89
C LYS A 43 -5.99 2.15 0.02
N PHE A 44 -6.23 1.48 1.15
CA PHE A 44 -5.21 1.13 2.14
C PHE A 44 -4.94 -0.38 2.23
N SER A 45 -5.32 -1.16 1.22
CA SER A 45 -5.08 -2.60 1.25
C SER A 45 -3.59 -2.86 1.44
N ASP A 46 -3.21 -3.75 2.34
CA ASP A 46 -1.81 -4.14 2.57
C ASP A 46 -0.89 -3.00 3.06
N ILE A 47 -1.44 -1.82 3.40
CA ILE A 47 -0.71 -0.67 3.96
C ILE A 47 -1.19 -0.44 5.39
N VAL A 48 -0.26 -0.12 6.29
CA VAL A 48 -0.60 0.34 7.63
C VAL A 48 -0.95 1.83 7.58
N GLU A 49 -2.23 2.16 7.79
CA GLU A 49 -2.72 3.56 7.85
C GLU A 49 -2.14 4.26 9.09
N GLN A 50 -1.61 5.47 8.87
CA GLN A 50 -1.09 6.33 9.92
C GLN A 50 -2.24 6.94 10.73
N LYS A 51 -2.19 6.85 12.07
CA LYS A 51 -3.23 7.38 12.98
C LYS A 51 -2.76 8.58 13.80
N THR A 52 -1.46 8.77 13.97
CA THR A 52 -0.90 9.87 14.77
C THR A 52 -0.14 10.88 13.92
N ASP A 53 0.05 12.10 14.40
CA ASP A 53 0.91 13.07 13.72
C ASP A 53 2.38 12.64 13.82
N PHE A 54 3.16 12.94 12.77
CA PHE A 54 4.61 12.67 12.69
C PHE A 54 5.05 11.19 12.80
N SER A 55 4.13 10.25 12.63
CA SER A 55 4.40 8.80 12.67
C SER A 55 4.47 8.13 11.30
N CYS A 56 4.53 8.89 10.20
CA CYS A 56 4.61 8.35 8.84
C CYS A 56 5.76 7.34 8.66
N ALA A 57 6.91 7.59 9.30
CA ALA A 57 8.04 6.67 9.27
C ALA A 57 7.70 5.34 9.96
N ALA A 58 6.98 5.38 11.09
CA ALA A 58 6.56 4.20 11.84
C ALA A 58 5.57 3.36 11.02
N ALA A 59 4.57 4.02 10.41
CA ALA A 59 3.56 3.35 9.60
C ALA A 59 4.14 2.78 8.29
N ALA A 60 5.05 3.51 7.63
CA ALA A 60 5.78 3.01 6.45
C ALA A 60 6.65 1.79 6.82
N LEU A 61 7.36 1.86 7.94
CA LEU A 61 8.17 0.74 8.43
C LEU A 61 7.29 -0.46 8.81
N ALA A 62 6.21 -0.25 9.54
CA ALA A 62 5.24 -1.29 9.91
C ALA A 62 4.67 -1.98 8.66
N THR A 63 4.37 -1.22 7.60
CA THR A 63 3.92 -1.76 6.31
C THR A 63 4.93 -2.73 5.72
N VAL A 64 6.21 -2.35 5.65
CA VAL A 64 7.25 -3.23 5.11
C VAL A 64 7.46 -4.46 6.01
N LEU A 65 7.52 -4.28 7.32
CA LEU A 65 7.70 -5.40 8.26
C LEU A 65 6.53 -6.39 8.23
N ARG A 66 5.30 -5.90 8.16
CA ARG A 66 4.10 -6.73 8.11
C ARG A 66 3.97 -7.48 6.80
N GLN A 67 4.14 -6.80 5.66
CA GLN A 67 3.90 -7.42 4.36
C GLN A 67 5.10 -8.20 3.82
N ALA A 68 6.32 -7.67 3.97
CA ALA A 68 7.49 -8.31 3.39
C ALA A 68 8.13 -9.37 4.31
N TYR A 69 7.86 -9.32 5.61
CA TYR A 69 8.45 -10.21 6.61
C TYR A 69 7.43 -10.95 7.48
N TRP A 70 6.13 -10.78 7.22
CA TRP A 70 5.03 -11.44 7.94
C TRP A 70 5.07 -11.21 9.46
N LEU A 71 5.58 -10.05 9.90
CA LEU A 71 5.61 -9.69 11.31
C LEU A 71 4.28 -9.06 11.70
N ASP A 72 3.68 -9.54 12.79
CA ASP A 72 2.47 -8.93 13.32
C ASP A 72 2.80 -7.65 14.10
N VAL A 73 3.05 -6.57 13.37
CA VAL A 73 3.37 -5.25 13.91
C VAL A 73 2.48 -4.19 13.29
N ASP A 74 1.89 -3.35 14.12
CA ASP A 74 1.16 -2.15 13.69
C ASP A 74 1.99 -0.88 13.93
N GLU A 75 1.40 0.27 13.59
CA GLU A 75 2.01 1.59 13.81
C GLU A 75 2.40 1.80 15.28
N GLU A 76 1.53 1.46 16.24
CA GLU A 76 1.76 1.71 17.66
C GLU A 76 2.92 0.86 18.20
N HIS A 77 3.01 -0.40 17.80
CA HIS A 77 4.11 -1.29 18.14
C HIS A 77 5.45 -0.75 17.63
N VAL A 78 5.49 -0.28 16.38
CA VAL A 78 6.71 0.28 15.78
C VAL A 78 7.08 1.63 16.41
N ILE A 79 6.10 2.49 16.72
CA ILE A 79 6.32 3.74 17.48
C ILE A 79 6.99 3.44 18.82
N LYS A 80 6.40 2.52 19.62
CA LYS A 80 6.95 2.16 20.94
C LYS A 80 8.37 1.64 20.83
N GLY A 81 8.64 0.78 19.85
CA GLY A 81 9.97 0.23 19.60
C GLY A 81 11.00 1.29 19.22
N MET A 82 10.65 2.22 18.32
CA MET A 82 11.55 3.30 17.92
C MET A 82 11.83 4.29 19.06
N LEU A 83 10.82 4.62 19.87
CA LEU A 83 10.95 5.57 20.99
C LEU A 83 11.97 5.13 22.05
N VAL A 84 12.28 3.83 22.18
CA VAL A 84 13.30 3.33 23.11
C VAL A 84 14.67 3.94 22.85
N ASN A 85 15.02 4.17 21.57
CA ASN A 85 16.35 4.62 21.14
C ASN A 85 16.34 5.98 20.41
N SER A 86 15.25 6.74 20.56
CA SER A 86 15.02 8.03 19.90
C SER A 86 14.89 9.18 20.91
N ASP A 87 15.22 10.40 20.50
CA ASP A 87 14.94 11.60 21.31
C ASP A 87 13.46 11.97 21.20
N GLN A 88 12.72 11.81 22.30
CA GLN A 88 11.28 12.06 22.34
C GLN A 88 10.90 13.52 22.04
N ASN A 89 11.76 14.49 22.38
CA ASN A 89 11.48 15.91 22.12
C ASN A 89 11.59 16.21 20.62
N LEU A 90 12.58 15.63 19.95
CA LEU A 90 12.73 15.74 18.50
C LEU A 90 11.60 14.99 17.78
N VAL A 91 11.26 13.77 18.19
CA VAL A 91 10.18 13.00 17.55
C VAL A 91 8.84 13.72 17.64
N ARG A 92 8.53 14.38 18.76
CA ARG A 92 7.28 15.15 18.91
C ARG A 92 7.17 16.36 17.99
N THR A 93 8.30 16.93 17.56
CA THR A 93 8.33 18.18 16.78
C THR A 93 8.65 17.97 15.31
N GLN A 94 9.41 16.91 14.98
CA GLN A 94 9.94 16.64 13.65
C GLN A 94 9.61 15.24 13.13
N GLY A 95 9.11 14.35 13.99
CA GLY A 95 8.88 12.94 13.67
C GLY A 95 10.13 12.08 13.75
N PHE A 96 9.95 10.82 13.37
CA PHE A 96 11.04 9.83 13.36
C PHE A 96 11.96 10.02 12.16
N SER A 97 13.27 9.86 12.39
CA SER A 97 14.28 9.90 11.35
C SER A 97 14.59 8.51 10.77
N MET A 98 15.31 8.47 9.64
CA MET A 98 15.85 7.20 9.13
C MET A 98 16.83 6.52 10.10
N LEU A 99 17.50 7.30 10.96
CA LEU A 99 18.39 6.76 11.98
C LEU A 99 17.60 6.04 13.07
N ASP A 100 16.45 6.58 13.46
CA ASP A 100 15.55 5.95 14.45
C ASP A 100 14.98 4.64 13.91
N MET A 101 14.50 4.65 12.66
CA MET A 101 14.09 3.43 11.96
C MET A 101 15.22 2.40 11.90
N LYS A 102 16.45 2.83 11.57
CA LYS A 102 17.62 1.94 11.53
C LYS A 102 17.87 1.27 12.89
N ARG A 103 17.93 2.06 13.96
CA ARG A 103 18.19 1.56 15.33
C ARG A 103 17.14 0.54 15.76
N TYR A 104 15.87 0.80 15.45
CA TYR A 104 14.79 -0.14 15.78
C TYR A 104 14.88 -1.43 14.97
N VAL A 105 15.07 -1.35 13.65
CA VAL A 105 15.24 -2.53 12.77
C VAL A 105 16.44 -3.38 13.21
N GLU A 106 17.54 -2.74 13.61
CA GLU A 106 18.71 -3.44 14.16
C GLU A 106 18.45 -4.07 15.53
N SER A 107 17.64 -3.43 16.39
CA SER A 107 17.28 -4.00 17.70
C SER A 107 16.42 -5.27 17.62
N ILE A 108 15.68 -5.46 16.52
CA ILE A 108 14.88 -6.66 16.26
C ILE A 108 15.63 -7.71 15.42
N GLY A 109 16.96 -7.57 15.29
CA GLY A 109 17.82 -8.57 14.64
C GLY A 109 17.86 -8.51 13.11
N MET A 110 17.34 -7.43 12.51
CA MET A 110 17.42 -7.19 11.07
C MET A 110 18.49 -6.17 10.72
N ARG A 111 18.75 -5.97 9.44
CA ARG A 111 19.71 -4.99 8.93
C ARG A 111 18.95 -3.89 8.19
N ALA A 112 19.29 -2.65 8.46
CA ALA A 112 18.75 -1.50 7.75
C ALA A 112 19.88 -0.70 7.09
N ARG A 113 19.69 -0.32 5.83
CA ARG A 113 20.69 0.47 5.08
C ARG A 113 20.02 1.55 4.22
N GLY A 114 20.56 2.76 4.32
CA GLY A 114 20.27 3.84 3.39
C GLY A 114 21.21 3.75 2.19
N TYR A 115 20.66 3.72 0.98
CA TYR A 115 21.41 3.76 -0.27
C TYR A 115 21.04 5.01 -1.04
N ARG A 116 22.05 5.69 -1.59
CA ARG A 116 21.82 6.74 -2.59
C ARG A 116 21.76 6.08 -3.96
N ILE A 117 20.64 6.23 -4.64
CA ILE A 117 20.40 5.61 -5.94
C ILE A 117 20.15 6.71 -6.96
N PRO A 118 20.80 6.69 -8.13
CA PRO A 118 20.52 7.66 -9.17
C PRO A 118 19.14 7.37 -9.81
N PRO A 119 18.40 8.40 -10.28
CA PRO A 119 17.04 8.23 -10.79
C PRO A 119 16.89 7.14 -11.86
N ASP A 120 17.85 7.01 -12.78
CA ASP A 120 17.85 6.01 -13.85
C ASP A 120 17.88 4.55 -13.35
N LYS A 121 18.31 4.32 -12.10
CA LYS A 121 18.36 2.99 -11.47
C LYS A 121 17.17 2.68 -10.58
N LEU A 122 16.15 3.53 -10.55
CA LEU A 122 14.98 3.30 -9.70
C LEU A 122 14.25 1.98 -10.05
N GLU A 123 14.15 1.64 -11.34
CA GLU A 123 13.55 0.38 -11.79
C GLU A 123 14.37 -0.87 -11.41
N ALA A 124 15.66 -0.71 -11.06
CA ALA A 124 16.48 -1.81 -10.56
C ALA A 124 16.18 -2.16 -9.09
N VAL A 125 15.41 -1.33 -8.38
CA VAL A 125 14.99 -1.60 -7.01
C VAL A 125 13.79 -2.56 -7.04
N THR A 126 14.06 -3.84 -6.79
CA THR A 126 13.07 -4.93 -6.86
C THR A 126 12.44 -5.30 -5.52
N ILE A 127 12.82 -4.62 -4.44
CA ILE A 127 12.30 -4.86 -3.09
C ILE A 127 11.58 -3.60 -2.60
N PRO A 128 10.54 -3.73 -1.74
CA PRO A 128 9.90 -2.58 -1.14
C PRO A 128 10.88 -1.87 -0.21
N VAL A 129 10.98 -0.55 -0.35
CA VAL A 129 11.90 0.30 0.43
C VAL A 129 11.16 1.51 0.98
N VAL A 130 11.61 2.05 2.10
CA VAL A 130 11.09 3.32 2.61
C VAL A 130 11.84 4.46 1.95
N VAL A 131 11.13 5.47 1.46
CA VAL A 131 11.73 6.66 0.83
C VAL A 131 11.19 7.91 1.48
N LEU A 132 12.00 8.98 1.45
CA LEU A 132 11.57 10.30 1.89
C LEU A 132 11.14 11.11 0.66
N MET A 133 9.87 11.51 0.64
CA MET A 133 9.32 12.42 -0.36
C MET A 133 9.10 13.80 0.23
N GLU A 134 9.31 14.84 -0.57
CA GLU A 134 8.98 16.22 -0.28
C GLU A 134 7.88 16.67 -1.24
N ILE A 135 6.70 16.98 -0.69
CA ILE A 135 5.54 17.41 -1.46
C ILE A 135 5.10 18.76 -0.90
N ARG A 136 5.24 19.81 -1.72
CA ARG A 136 4.84 21.19 -1.35
C ARG A 136 5.48 21.67 -0.03
N GLY A 137 6.76 21.33 0.20
CA GLY A 137 7.51 21.68 1.40
C GLY A 137 7.26 20.79 2.61
N TYR A 138 6.39 19.78 2.49
CA TYR A 138 6.18 18.78 3.55
C TYR A 138 6.99 17.51 3.26
N LYS A 139 7.81 17.10 4.23
CA LYS A 139 8.62 15.88 4.17
C LYS A 139 7.83 14.72 4.76
N HIS A 140 7.74 13.64 3.99
CA HIS A 140 6.89 12.50 4.30
C HIS A 140 7.57 11.18 3.96
N PHE A 141 7.52 10.22 4.88
CA PHE A 141 8.00 8.87 4.63
C PHE A 141 6.90 8.02 4.00
N VAL A 142 7.24 7.37 2.90
CA VAL A 142 6.34 6.48 2.16
C VAL A 142 7.07 5.19 1.79
N VAL A 143 6.30 4.15 1.50
CA VAL A 143 6.84 2.89 0.99
C VAL A 143 6.88 2.97 -0.53
N MET A 144 8.07 2.93 -1.12
CA MET A 144 8.22 2.65 -2.54
C MET A 144 8.09 1.15 -2.75
N GLN A 145 7.00 0.75 -3.39
CA GLN A 145 6.65 -0.65 -3.65
C GLN A 145 7.44 -1.20 -4.83
N ARG A 146 7.35 -0.50 -5.97
CA ARG A 146 7.97 -0.90 -7.24
C ARG A 146 8.07 0.28 -8.20
N ALA A 147 9.10 0.30 -9.03
CA ALA A 147 9.18 1.15 -10.21
C ALA A 147 9.18 0.28 -11.48
N GLN A 148 8.29 0.57 -12.43
CA GLN A 148 8.18 -0.18 -13.68
C GLN A 148 7.45 0.63 -14.75
N LYS A 149 7.87 0.51 -16.02
CA LYS A 149 7.20 1.10 -17.19
C LYS A 149 7.02 2.61 -17.04
N GLY A 150 8.00 3.30 -16.46
CA GLY A 150 7.94 4.75 -16.23
C GLY A 150 7.01 5.21 -15.09
N TRP A 151 6.45 4.28 -14.30
CA TRP A 151 5.63 4.56 -13.13
C TRP A 151 6.34 4.12 -11.84
N VAL A 152 6.15 4.88 -10.78
CA VAL A 152 6.61 4.55 -9.42
C VAL A 152 5.39 4.36 -8.54
N TYR A 153 5.23 3.16 -7.99
CA TYR A 153 4.15 2.77 -7.11
C TYR A 153 4.55 2.99 -5.67
N ILE A 154 3.70 3.70 -4.94
CA ILE A 154 3.92 4.17 -3.59
C ILE A 154 2.76 3.74 -2.70
N GLY A 155 3.09 3.08 -1.59
CA GLY A 155 2.20 2.93 -0.45
C GLY A 155 2.41 4.10 0.51
N ASP A 156 1.50 5.09 0.45
CA ASP A 156 1.52 6.24 1.35
C ASP A 156 0.69 5.92 2.60
N PRO A 157 1.26 5.97 3.82
CA PRO A 157 0.51 5.71 5.06
C PRO A 157 -0.69 6.64 5.30
N VAL A 158 -0.72 7.82 4.68
CA VAL A 158 -1.78 8.82 4.81
C VAL A 158 -2.72 8.79 3.61
N LEU A 159 -2.17 8.64 2.40
CA LEU A 159 -2.94 8.73 1.16
C LEU A 159 -3.25 7.37 0.51
N GLY A 160 -2.78 6.26 1.08
CA GLY A 160 -2.94 4.92 0.54
C GLY A 160 -2.12 4.67 -0.72
N HIS A 161 -2.54 3.71 -1.54
CA HIS A 161 -1.89 3.40 -2.80
C HIS A 161 -1.95 4.56 -3.79
N LYS A 162 -0.78 5.00 -4.25
CA LYS A 162 -0.63 6.05 -5.25
C LYS A 162 0.45 5.64 -6.24
N ARG A 163 0.36 6.19 -7.46
CA ARG A 163 1.44 6.10 -8.44
C ARG A 163 1.84 7.49 -8.89
N TYR A 164 3.12 7.65 -9.17
CA TYR A 164 3.68 8.85 -9.77
C TYR A 164 4.33 8.50 -11.09
N SER A 165 4.34 9.44 -12.03
CA SER A 165 5.26 9.33 -13.17
C SER A 165 6.69 9.32 -12.62
N HIS A 166 7.61 8.69 -13.34
CA HIS A 166 9.03 8.68 -12.95
C HIS A 166 9.55 10.10 -12.68
N GLU A 167 9.25 11.03 -13.58
CA GLU A 167 9.68 12.44 -13.47
C GLU A 167 9.10 13.14 -12.23
N ASP A 168 7.81 12.95 -11.95
CA ASP A 168 7.18 13.61 -10.80
C ASP A 168 7.64 13.02 -9.47
N PHE A 169 7.93 11.72 -9.44
CA PHE A 169 8.53 11.10 -8.27
C PHE A 169 9.91 11.69 -7.98
N VAL A 170 10.77 11.77 -9.01
CA VAL A 170 12.15 12.25 -8.87
C VAL A 170 12.21 13.70 -8.41
N LYS A 171 11.28 14.57 -8.83
CA LYS A 171 11.20 15.96 -8.36
C LYS A 171 11.00 16.08 -6.84
N GLY A 172 10.25 15.16 -6.24
CA GLY A 172 9.97 15.16 -4.80
C GLY A 172 10.88 14.24 -3.99
N TRP A 173 11.72 13.42 -4.63
CA TRP A 173 12.53 12.41 -3.94
C TRP A 173 13.96 12.90 -3.70
N ASN A 174 14.49 12.63 -2.50
CA ASN A 174 15.83 13.07 -2.11
C ASN A 174 16.99 12.17 -2.62
N GLY A 175 16.70 11.16 -3.44
CA GLY A 175 17.69 10.21 -3.98
C GLY A 175 18.12 9.12 -3.01
N ILE A 176 17.50 9.01 -1.83
CA ILE A 176 17.82 8.01 -0.80
C ILE A 176 16.70 6.99 -0.71
N VAL A 177 17.05 5.71 -0.78
CA VAL A 177 16.17 4.60 -0.40
C VAL A 177 16.65 3.98 0.90
N PHE A 178 15.71 3.61 1.77
CA PHE A 178 15.98 2.90 3.01
C PHE A 178 15.49 1.45 2.86
N ALA A 179 16.45 0.54 2.73
CA ALA A 179 16.21 -0.88 2.56
C ALA A 179 16.34 -1.64 3.88
N ILE A 180 15.40 -2.54 4.12
CA ILE A 180 15.37 -3.45 5.26
C ILE A 180 15.72 -4.83 4.74
N ILE A 181 16.65 -5.50 5.41
CA ILE A 181 17.22 -6.80 5.01
C ILE A 181 17.23 -7.69 6.26
N GLY A 182 16.43 -8.74 6.25
CA GLY A 182 16.34 -9.69 7.35
C GLY A 182 16.07 -11.13 6.86
N PRO A 183 16.14 -12.11 7.76
CA PRO A 183 15.60 -13.44 7.47
C PRO A 183 14.08 -13.36 7.28
N GLY A 184 13.51 -14.30 6.52
CA GLY A 184 12.05 -14.38 6.32
C GLY A 184 11.47 -13.39 5.30
N TYR A 185 12.30 -12.73 4.48
CA TYR A 185 11.81 -11.91 3.37
C TYR A 185 11.01 -12.76 2.38
N ASP A 186 9.74 -12.42 2.20
CA ASP A 186 8.88 -13.03 1.22
C ASP A 186 9.04 -12.36 -0.15
N LYS A 187 9.42 -13.16 -1.15
CA LYS A 187 9.59 -12.70 -2.54
C LYS A 187 8.28 -12.55 -3.29
N ALA A 188 7.17 -13.07 -2.76
CA ALA A 188 5.83 -12.98 -3.33
C ALA A 188 4.92 -12.06 -2.51
N ASN A 189 5.50 -11.14 -1.71
CA ASN A 189 4.73 -10.25 -0.86
C ASN A 189 3.80 -9.30 -1.64
N ALA A 190 2.71 -8.89 -1.00
CA ALA A 190 1.67 -8.04 -1.58
C ALA A 190 2.17 -6.66 -2.06
N LEU A 191 3.31 -6.17 -1.55
CA LEU A 191 3.87 -4.87 -1.96
C LEU A 191 4.52 -4.93 -3.35
N LEU A 192 4.82 -6.11 -3.88
CA LEU A 192 5.44 -6.26 -5.21
C LEU A 192 4.43 -6.25 -6.37
N ASP A 193 3.14 -6.46 -6.06
CA ASP A 193 2.02 -6.37 -7.00
C ASP A 193 0.96 -5.37 -6.49
N PRO A 194 1.30 -4.06 -6.46
CA PRO A 194 0.43 -3.07 -5.88
C PRO A 194 -0.83 -2.85 -6.74
N PRO A 195 -2.01 -2.68 -6.11
CA PRO A 195 -3.24 -2.46 -6.83
C PRO A 195 -3.15 -1.18 -7.65
N ALA A 196 -3.60 -1.25 -8.91
CA ALA A 196 -3.71 -0.06 -9.74
C ALA A 196 -4.63 0.98 -9.05
N PRO A 197 -4.22 2.25 -8.96
CA PRO A 197 -5.05 3.27 -8.32
C PRO A 197 -6.40 3.40 -9.04
N LEU A 198 -7.45 3.67 -8.26
CA LEU A 198 -8.82 3.80 -8.76
C LEU A 198 -8.94 5.09 -9.59
N THR A 199 -8.57 5.03 -10.87
CA THR A 199 -8.69 6.13 -11.84
C THR A 199 -9.64 5.73 -12.95
N ALA A 200 -10.69 6.52 -13.18
CA ALA A 200 -11.66 6.29 -14.27
C ALA A 200 -11.07 6.60 -15.66
N LYS A 201 -10.10 7.54 -15.72
CA LYS A 201 -9.58 8.14 -16.96
C LYS A 201 -8.99 7.13 -17.97
N ASN A 202 -8.44 6.00 -17.52
CA ASN A 202 -7.80 5.02 -18.40
C ASN A 202 -8.45 3.63 -18.36
N LYS A 203 -9.55 3.46 -17.62
CA LYS A 203 -10.26 2.16 -17.52
C LYS A 203 -11.37 2.00 -18.56
N LEU A 204 -11.89 3.10 -19.10
CA LEU A 204 -12.89 3.06 -20.17
C LEU A 204 -12.26 2.73 -21.53
N ASP A 205 -11.02 3.18 -21.78
CA ASP A 205 -10.30 2.91 -23.04
C ASP A 205 -9.65 1.52 -23.10
N GLY A 206 -9.59 0.80 -21.98
CA GLY A 206 -9.02 -0.55 -21.87
C GLY A 206 -10.05 -1.67 -22.09
N PHE A 207 -11.31 -1.34 -22.37
CA PHE A 207 -12.30 -2.33 -22.75
C PHE A 207 -12.03 -2.76 -24.19
N TYR A 208 -11.23 -3.80 -24.35
CA TYR A 208 -11.20 -4.55 -25.59
C TYR A 208 -12.38 -5.52 -25.56
N PRO A 209 -13.27 -5.53 -26.58
CA PRO A 209 -14.21 -6.63 -26.72
C PRO A 209 -13.40 -7.93 -26.72
N VAL A 210 -13.87 -8.93 -25.96
CA VAL A 210 -13.26 -10.26 -25.93
C VAL A 210 -13.14 -10.71 -27.39
N LYS A 211 -11.94 -11.07 -27.83
CA LYS A 211 -11.75 -11.47 -29.24
C LYS A 211 -12.52 -12.76 -29.48
N ASP A 212 -13.06 -12.94 -30.67
CA ASP A 212 -13.76 -14.18 -31.04
C ASP A 212 -12.88 -15.43 -30.80
N THR A 213 -11.56 -15.29 -30.98
CA THR A 213 -10.59 -16.34 -30.65
C THR A 213 -10.55 -16.70 -29.16
N ASP A 214 -10.66 -15.70 -28.29
CA ASP A 214 -10.67 -15.92 -26.84
C ASP A 214 -12.03 -16.52 -26.41
N LEU A 215 -13.12 -16.22 -27.13
CA LEU A 215 -14.44 -16.81 -26.90
C LEU A 215 -14.51 -18.27 -27.34
N MET A 216 -13.76 -18.69 -28.36
CA MET A 216 -13.65 -20.11 -28.74
C MET A 216 -13.03 -20.95 -27.61
N ASP A 217 -12.08 -20.40 -26.84
CA ASP A 217 -11.51 -21.07 -25.65
C ASP A 217 -12.53 -21.24 -24.51
N PHE A 218 -13.62 -20.47 -24.53
CA PHE A 218 -14.76 -20.61 -23.61
C PHE A 218 -15.90 -21.47 -24.18
N GLY A 219 -15.69 -22.14 -25.32
CA GLY A 219 -16.64 -23.09 -25.90
C GLY A 219 -17.72 -22.48 -26.80
N PHE A 220 -17.59 -21.20 -27.18
CA PHE A 220 -18.45 -20.61 -28.19
C PHE A 220 -18.05 -21.13 -29.58
N ILE A 221 -19.03 -21.56 -30.37
CA ILE A 221 -18.82 -22.06 -31.73
C ILE A 221 -19.03 -20.94 -32.75
N GLN A 222 -18.37 -21.03 -33.90
CA GLN A 222 -18.40 -20.00 -34.94
C GLN A 222 -19.83 -19.65 -35.42
N SER A 223 -20.79 -20.56 -35.29
CA SER A 223 -22.21 -20.34 -35.62
C SER A 223 -22.94 -19.41 -34.66
N ASP A 224 -22.40 -19.14 -33.47
CA ASP A 224 -23.03 -18.27 -32.46
C ASP A 224 -22.73 -16.77 -32.68
N PHE A 225 -21.85 -16.47 -33.66
CA PHE A 225 -21.34 -15.12 -33.94
C PHE A 225 -21.98 -14.45 -35.17
N PHE A 226 -23.01 -15.07 -35.77
CA PHE A 226 -23.72 -14.57 -36.96
C PHE A 226 -25.25 -14.67 -36.83
#